data_AF-A0A8J7J2S1-F1
#
_entry.id   AF-A0A8J7J2S1-F1
#
_cell.length_a   1.000
_cell.length_b   1.000
_cell.length_c   1.000
_cell.angle_alpha   90.00
_cell.angle_beta   90.00
_cell.angle_gamma   90.00
#
_symmetry.space_group_name_H-M   'P 1'
#
loop_
_entity.id
_entity.type
_entity.pdbx_description
1 polymer ?
#
loop_
_entity_poly.entity_id
_entity_poly.type
_entity_poly.pdbx_seq_one_letter_code
_entity_poly.pdbx_strand_id
1 'polypeptide(L)' 'MKDKDKIPTDTDIEKIRERRLEAMHLQEMEGNPLSPEQIAMFEMFEEKRWTEEQCIEHIRQRAQKLAKRSAAPNE' A
#
# COMPACT_ATOMS: atom_id res chain seq x y z
N MET A 1 9.79 -11.15 -12.04
CA MET A 1 9.93 -10.37 -10.80
C MET A 1 10.82 -11.18 -9.85
N LYS A 2 12.10 -10.85 -9.73
CA LYS A 2 13.06 -11.61 -8.91
C LYS A 2 13.48 -10.88 -7.62
N ASP A 3 12.90 -9.71 -7.34
CA ASP A 3 13.42 -8.78 -6.34
C ASP A 3 12.39 -8.38 -5.27
N LYS A 4 11.36 -9.20 -5.04
CA LYS A 4 10.27 -8.87 -4.10
C LYS A 4 10.75 -8.74 -2.65
N ASP A 5 11.88 -9.36 -2.34
CA ASP A 5 12.47 -9.42 -1.00
C ASP A 5 13.67 -8.45 -0.87
N LYS A 6 13.97 -7.71 -1.95
CA LYS A 6 15.05 -6.74 -1.97
C LYS A 6 14.63 -5.49 -1.19
N ILE A 7 15.46 -5.10 -0.23
CA ILE A 7 15.29 -3.83 0.49
C ILE A 7 15.51 -2.68 -0.51
N PRO A 8 14.54 -1.74 -0.65
CA PRO A 8 14.68 -0.60 -1.54
C PRO A 8 15.87 0.29 -1.16
N THR A 9 16.59 0.79 -2.16
CA THR A 9 17.57 1.87 -2.01
C THR A 9 16.87 3.24 -2.01
N ASP A 10 17.59 4.32 -1.69
CA ASP A 10 17.01 5.68 -1.75
C ASP A 10 16.46 6.03 -3.14
N THR A 11 17.19 5.67 -4.19
CA THR A 11 16.71 5.84 -5.57
C THR A 11 15.47 5.02 -5.87
N ASP A 12 15.32 3.84 -5.25
CA ASP A 12 14.12 3.04 -5.38
C ASP A 12 12.94 3.70 -4.65
N ILE A 13 13.16 4.29 -3.47
CA ILE A 13 12.13 5.00 -2.70
C ILE A 13 11.59 6.20 -3.47
N GLU A 14 12.46 7.03 -4.09
CA GLU A 14 12.00 8.16 -4.91
C GLU A 14 11.12 7.68 -6.08
N LYS A 15 11.52 6.61 -6.77
CA LYS A 15 10.72 6.02 -7.86
C LYS A 15 9.40 5.44 -7.36
N ILE A 16 9.38 4.84 -6.18
CA ILE A 16 8.14 4.32 -5.57
C ILE A 16 7.19 5.48 -5.25
N ARG A 17 7.73 6.57 -4.69
CA ARG A 17 6.96 7.77 -4.37
C ARG A 17 6.36 8.43 -5.62
N GLU A 18 7.15 8.60 -6.68
CA GLU A 18 6.67 9.11 -7.97
C GLU A 18 5.52 8.26 -8.51
N ARG A 19 5.70 6.94 -8.54
CA ARG A 19 4.65 6.00 -8.99
C ARG A 19 3.40 6.05 -8.13
N ARG A 20 3.53 6.21 -6.81
CA ARG A 20 2.39 6.37 -5.89
C ARG A 20 1.58 7.61 -6.25
N LEU A 21 2.25 8.75 -6.47
CA LEU A 21 1.58 10.01 -6.80
C LEU A 21 0.88 9.94 -8.16
N GLU A 22 1.52 9.37 -9.18
CA GLU A 22 0.92 9.14 -10.49
C GLU A 22 -0.33 8.24 -10.38
N ALA A 23 -0.20 7.10 -9.69
CA ALA A 23 -1.31 6.17 -9.51
C ALA A 23 -2.47 6.79 -8.72
N MET A 24 -2.17 7.59 -7.68
CA MET A 24 -3.17 8.31 -6.90
C MET A 24 -3.93 9.31 -7.77
N HIS A 25 -3.23 10.06 -8.63
CA HIS A 25 -3.86 11.00 -9.56
C HIS A 25 -4.75 10.28 -10.59
N LEU A 26 -4.31 9.15 -11.14
CA LEU A 26 -5.12 8.34 -12.05
C LEU A 26 -6.40 7.83 -11.36
N GLN A 27 -6.29 7.34 -10.13
CA GLN A 27 -7.45 6.90 -9.36
C GLN A 27 -8.43 8.04 -9.04
N GLU A 28 -7.93 9.24 -8.77
CA GLU A 28 -8.76 10.43 -8.57
C GLU A 28 -9.54 10.77 -9.85
N MET A 29 -8.91 10.70 -11.02
CA MET A 29 -9.59 10.89 -12.31
C MET A 29 -10.69 9.84 -12.57
N GLU A 30 -10.50 8.61 -12.07
CA GLU A 30 -11.48 7.52 -12.15
C GLU A 30 -12.59 7.62 -11.09
N GLY A 31 -12.60 8.66 -10.25
CA GLY A 31 -13.59 8.83 -9.18
C GLY A 31 -13.42 7.85 -8.03
N ASN A 32 -12.23 7.25 -7.88
CA ASN A 32 -11.86 6.33 -6.82
C ASN A 32 -10.64 6.84 -6.03
N PRO A 33 -10.68 8.06 -5.46
CA PRO A 33 -9.53 8.60 -4.75
C PRO A 33 -9.17 7.74 -3.54
N LEU A 34 -7.87 7.62 -3.27
CA LEU A 34 -7.39 6.95 -2.07
C LEU A 34 -7.84 7.69 -0.81
N SER A 35 -8.24 6.95 0.22
CA SER A 35 -8.52 7.53 1.53
C SER A 35 -7.23 7.99 2.22
N PRO A 36 -7.30 8.95 3.16
CA PRO A 36 -6.14 9.40 3.93
C PRO A 36 -5.39 8.24 4.62
N GLU A 37 -6.11 7.24 5.11
CA GLU A 37 -5.52 6.05 5.76
C GLU A 37 -4.84 5.10 4.76
N GLN A 38 -5.27 5.11 3.50
CA GLN A 38 -4.58 4.37 2.44
C GLN A 38 -3.30 5.09 2.03
N ILE A 39 -3.34 6.43 1.88
CA ILE A 39 -2.18 7.26 1.58
C ILE A 39 -1.11 7.08 2.66
N ALA A 40 -1.48 7.26 3.94
CA ALA A 40 -0.55 7.10 5.06
C ALA A 40 0.05 5.69 5.16
N MET A 41 -0.70 4.66 4.75
CA MET A 41 -0.17 3.30 4.69
C MET A 41 0.94 3.15 3.64
N PHE A 42 0.77 3.73 2.45
CA PHE A 42 1.81 3.70 1.43
C PHE A 42 3.04 4.52 1.83
N GLU A 43 2.84 5.69 2.45
CA GLU A 43 3.95 6.51 2.97
C GLU A 43 4.75 5.77 4.04
N MET A 44 4.06 5.06 4.95
CA MET A 44 4.74 4.23 5.94
C MET A 44 5.60 3.13 5.29
N PHE A 45 5.17 2.54 4.16
CA PHE A 45 5.96 1.53 3.45
C PHE A 45 7.23 2.13 2.86
N GLU A 46 7.13 3.34 2.28
CA GLU A 46 8.24 4.11 1.74
C GLU A 46 9.25 4.47 2.85
N GLU A 47 8.77 5.08 3.94
CA GLU A 47 9.60 5.50 5.08
C GLU A 47 10.35 4.34 5.74
N LYS A 48 9.68 3.18 5.88
CA LYS A 48 10.28 1.98 6.50
C LYS A 48 11.10 1.14 5.54
N ARG A 49 11.18 1.53 4.26
CA ARG A 49 11.83 0.78 3.17
C ARG A 49 11.40 -0.68 3.15
N TRP A 50 10.09 -0.92 3.23
CA TRP A 50 9.55 -2.27 3.17
C TRP A 50 9.82 -2.92 1.81
N THR A 51 10.12 -4.22 1.85
CA THR A 51 10.19 -5.02 0.64
C THR A 51 8.80 -5.18 0.03
N GLU A 52 8.71 -5.52 -1.26
CA GLU A 52 7.43 -5.77 -1.93
C GLU A 52 6.65 -6.88 -1.20
N GLU A 53 7.34 -7.93 -0.74
CA GLU A 53 6.72 -9.02 0.02
C GLU A 53 6.11 -8.54 1.35
N GLN A 54 6.83 -7.72 2.11
CA GLN A 54 6.32 -7.14 3.37
C GLN A 54 5.07 -6.29 3.15
N CYS A 55 5.07 -5.46 2.11
CA CYS A 55 3.91 -4.67 1.71
C CYS A 55 2.70 -5.56 1.36
N ILE A 56 2.91 -6.57 0.52
CA ILE A 56 1.86 -7.52 0.10
C ILE A 56 1.30 -8.27 1.30
N GLU A 57 2.17 -8.76 2.19
CA GLU A 57 1.73 -9.48 3.38
C GLU A 57 0.87 -8.59 4.29
N HIS A 58 1.29 -7.35 4.53
CA HIS A 58 0.52 -6.41 5.34
C HIS A 58 -0.85 -6.09 4.73
N ILE A 59 -0.91 -5.85 3.42
CA ILE A 59 -2.18 -5.62 2.71
C ILE A 59 -3.09 -6.84 2.83
N ARG A 60 -2.55 -8.05 2.66
CA ARG A 60 -3.31 -9.31 2.84
C ARG A 60 -3.86 -9.44 4.26
N GLN A 61 -3.03 -9.20 5.28
CA GLN A 61 -3.46 -9.26 6.67
C GLN A 61 -4.54 -8.22 6.98
N ARG A 62 -4.40 -6.99 6.47
CA ARG A 62 -5.42 -5.92 6.61
C ARG A 62 -6.74 -6.31 5.94
N ALA A 63 -6.69 -6.83 4.72
CA ALA A 63 -7.86 -7.30 3.99
C ALA A 63 -8.57 -8.44 4.73
N GLN A 64 -7.83 -9.41 5.27
CA GLN A 64 -8.39 -10.50 6.09
C GLN A 64 -9.07 -9.97 7.36
N LYS A 65 -8.47 -9.00 8.05
CA LYS A 65 -9.07 -8.38 9.25
C LYS A 65 -10.37 -7.64 8.92
N LEU A 66 -10.39 -6.89 7.81
CA LEU A 66 -11.59 -6.19 7.34
C LEU A 66 -12.70 -7.19 6.95
N ALA A 67 -12.35 -8.25 6.22
CA ALA A 67 -13.30 -9.30 5.85
C ALA A 67 -13.90 -9.99 7.08
N LYS A 68 -13.07 -10.31 8.09
CA LYS A 68 -13.54 -10.88 9.36
C LYS A 68 -14.46 -9.93 10.12
N ARG A 69 -14.16 -8.62 10.15
CA ARG A 69 -15.00 -7.62 10.82
C ARG A 69 -16.36 -7.47 10.14
N SER A 70 -16.40 -7.54 8.81
CA SER A 70 -17.66 -7.50 8.05
C SER A 70 -18.48 -8.79 8.14
N ALA A 71 -17.87 -9.91 8.52
CA ALA A 71 -18.52 -11.21 8.69
C ALA A 71 -18.99 -11.48 10.12
N ALA A 72 -18.60 -10.66 11.10
CA ALA A 72 -19.15 -10.71 12.44
C ALA A 72 -20.55 -10.07 12.43
N PRO A 73 -21.63 -10.77 12.84
CA PRO A 73 -22.94 -10.14 12.96
C PRO A 73 -22.84 -9.00 13.98
N ASN A 74 -23.44 -7.85 13.67
CA ASN A 74 -23.70 -6.80 14.67
C ASN A 74 -24.46 -7.46 15.83
N GLU A 75 -23.83 -7.53 17.01
CA GLU A 75 -24.50 -7.81 18.28
C GLU A 75 -25.38 -6.62 18.70
#